data_AF-U5QJY4-F1
#
_entry.id   AF-U5QJY4-F1
#
_cell.length_a   1.000
_cell.length_b   1.000
_cell.length_c   1.000
_cell.angle_alpha   90.00
_cell.angle_beta   90.00
_cell.angle_gamma   90.00
#
_symmetry.space_group_name_H-M   'P 1'
#
loop_
_entity.id
_entity.type
_entity.pdbx_description
1 polymer ?
#
loop_
_entity_poly.entity_id
_entity_poly.type
_entity_poly.pdbx_seq_one_letter_code
_entity_poly.pdbx_strand_id
1 'polypeptide(L)'
;MLKKIGIKDPEKQMLKLMESGAVPYRGVKQKDVRNALEERFEPQVLKSMTDEASLAKRYPGVPHEEAAYREMRRLTDELNSSDKGNLVEDWYERMYAQRRAGSSNRPESRQHQKVSAAEWNKNRPASEQIKKDRFIDRVDSVNIGGKEKPALHEIKSTKGKLQERDKEQFEDMMKVAKAERNGVEARGADGRMQKVDQVVYTLTDPRGVAKNEDWIVDQLTKYRNNLSFEVFDAQGKRMMIDARSLKRSKDGELVLPDGIRNRLGLK
;
A
#
# COMPACT_ATOMS: atom_id res chain seq x y z
N MET A 1 3.42 4.12 -20.57
CA MET A 1 2.77 2.94 -19.96
C MET A 1 1.89 2.15 -20.93
N LEU A 2 0.85 2.71 -21.56
CA LEU A 2 -0.09 1.92 -22.38
C LEU A 2 0.55 1.12 -23.54
N LYS A 3 1.55 1.69 -24.24
CA LYS A 3 2.33 0.95 -25.25
C LYS A 3 3.03 -0.29 -24.64
N LYS A 4 3.52 -0.20 -23.40
CA LYS A 4 4.19 -1.30 -22.68
C LYS A 4 3.26 -2.49 -22.40
N ILE A 5 1.94 -2.30 -22.37
CA ILE A 5 0.96 -3.38 -22.17
C ILE A 5 0.34 -3.87 -23.49
N GLY A 6 0.85 -3.40 -24.64
CA GLY A 6 0.42 -3.87 -25.96
C GLY A 6 -0.71 -3.06 -26.60
N ILE A 7 -1.14 -1.95 -26.00
CA ILE A 7 -2.09 -1.02 -26.64
C ILE A 7 -1.38 -0.32 -27.80
N LYS A 8 -1.79 -0.65 -29.03
CA LYS A 8 -1.31 -0.02 -30.26
C LYS A 8 -1.87 1.40 -30.37
N ASP A 9 -1.00 2.35 -30.68
CA ASP A 9 -1.35 3.78 -30.88
C ASP A 9 -2.27 4.35 -29.79
N PRO A 10 -1.86 4.35 -28.51
CA PRO A 10 -2.73 4.77 -27.41
C PRO A 10 -3.27 6.19 -27.60
N GLU A 11 -2.48 7.09 -28.19
CA GLU A 11 -2.92 8.46 -28.52
C GLU A 11 -4.12 8.46 -29.46
N LYS A 12 -4.10 7.62 -30.52
CA LYS A 12 -5.23 7.47 -31.44
C LYS A 12 -6.46 6.86 -30.74
N GLN A 13 -6.25 5.92 -29.82
CA GLN A 13 -7.34 5.35 -29.04
C GLN A 13 -7.96 6.38 -28.08
N MET A 14 -7.14 7.18 -27.40
CA MET A 14 -7.60 8.29 -26.55
C MET A 14 -8.38 9.32 -27.37
N LEU A 15 -7.87 9.72 -28.54
CA LEU A 15 -8.56 10.63 -29.45
C LEU A 15 -9.92 10.08 -29.86
N LYS A 16 -9.99 8.80 -30.26
CA LYS A 16 -11.26 8.16 -30.60
C LYS A 16 -12.26 8.15 -29.44
N LEU A 17 -11.80 7.92 -28.21
CA LEU A 17 -12.65 7.98 -27.01
C LEU A 17 -13.19 9.39 -26.77
N MET A 18 -12.37 10.41 -26.99
CA MET A 18 -12.77 11.82 -26.87
C MET A 18 -13.76 12.22 -27.98
N GLU A 19 -13.46 11.89 -29.24
CA GLU A 19 -14.30 12.22 -30.40
C GLU A 19 -15.66 11.52 -30.39
N SER A 20 -15.72 10.28 -29.89
CA SER A 20 -16.98 9.54 -29.74
C SER A 20 -17.83 10.00 -28.55
N GLY A 21 -17.33 10.90 -27.70
CA GLY A 21 -17.99 11.34 -26.48
C GLY A 21 -17.93 10.35 -25.31
N ALA A 22 -17.20 9.23 -25.45
CA ALA A 22 -16.99 8.26 -24.38
C ALA A 22 -16.12 8.83 -23.23
N VAL A 23 -15.36 9.89 -23.52
CA VAL A 23 -14.61 10.71 -22.57
C VAL A 23 -14.91 12.19 -22.86
N PRO A 24 -15.44 12.96 -21.88
CA PRO A 24 -15.65 14.38 -22.09
C PRO A 24 -14.30 15.09 -22.20
N TYR A 25 -14.16 15.98 -23.19
CA TYR A 25 -12.91 16.73 -23.39
C TYR A 25 -13.12 18.21 -23.76
N ARG A 26 -14.34 18.61 -24.14
CA ARG A 26 -14.69 20.01 -24.44
C ARG A 26 -15.27 20.68 -23.20
N GLY A 27 -14.74 21.83 -22.81
CA GLY A 27 -15.25 22.63 -21.68
C GLY A 27 -14.98 22.04 -20.29
N VAL A 28 -14.19 20.97 -20.20
CA VAL A 28 -13.79 20.34 -18.92
C VAL A 28 -12.31 20.59 -18.64
N LYS A 29 -11.89 20.47 -17.37
CA LYS A 29 -10.48 20.66 -17.01
C LYS A 29 -9.66 19.48 -17.50
N GLN A 30 -8.39 19.71 -17.87
CA GLN A 30 -7.47 18.65 -18.30
C GLN A 30 -7.38 17.49 -17.30
N LYS A 31 -7.47 17.79 -16.00
CA LYS A 31 -7.51 16.77 -14.93
C LYS A 31 -8.69 15.82 -15.10
N ASP A 32 -9.87 16.34 -15.43
CA ASP A 32 -11.08 15.52 -15.55
C ASP A 32 -11.00 14.60 -16.78
N VAL A 33 -10.44 15.10 -17.90
CA VAL A 33 -10.16 14.29 -19.09
C VAL A 33 -9.17 13.16 -18.75
N ARG A 34 -8.09 13.50 -18.05
CA ARG A 34 -7.09 12.52 -17.62
C ARG A 34 -7.70 11.45 -16.73
N ASN A 35 -8.43 11.83 -15.70
CA ASN A 35 -9.10 10.89 -14.80
C ASN A 35 -10.04 9.95 -15.57
N ALA A 36 -10.85 10.49 -16.48
CA ALA A 36 -11.74 9.67 -17.31
C ALA A 36 -10.98 8.71 -18.24
N LEU A 37 -9.81 9.10 -18.76
CA LEU A 37 -8.96 8.19 -19.53
C LEU A 37 -8.30 7.14 -18.64
N GLU A 38 -7.85 7.50 -17.44
CA GLU A 38 -7.29 6.58 -16.45
C GLU A 38 -8.32 5.49 -16.12
N GLU A 39 -9.55 5.84 -15.75
CA GLU A 39 -10.65 4.90 -15.48
C GLU A 39 -10.90 3.89 -16.62
N ARG A 40 -10.66 4.30 -17.88
CA ARG A 40 -10.85 3.42 -19.06
C ARG A 40 -9.70 2.43 -19.26
N PHE A 41 -8.46 2.85 -18.98
CA PHE A 41 -7.28 2.05 -19.27
C PHE A 41 -6.73 1.31 -18.05
N GLU A 42 -7.02 1.78 -16.85
CA GLU A 42 -6.56 1.20 -15.58
C GLU A 42 -6.90 -0.29 -15.45
N PRO A 43 -8.12 -0.78 -15.77
CA PRO A 43 -8.40 -2.22 -15.70
C PRO A 43 -7.49 -3.08 -16.58
N GLN A 44 -7.08 -2.56 -17.76
CA GLN A 44 -6.17 -3.25 -18.68
C GLN A 44 -4.73 -3.24 -18.15
N VAL A 45 -4.31 -2.11 -17.57
CA VAL A 45 -3.01 -1.98 -16.89
C VAL A 45 -2.93 -2.94 -15.72
N LEU A 46 -3.92 -2.93 -14.82
CA LEU A 46 -3.97 -3.82 -13.67
C LEU A 46 -4.05 -5.29 -14.06
N LYS A 47 -4.85 -5.63 -15.10
CA LYS A 47 -4.87 -6.99 -15.64
C LYS A 47 -3.48 -7.41 -16.13
N SER A 48 -2.78 -6.54 -16.86
CA SER A 48 -1.43 -6.87 -17.33
C SER A 48 -0.43 -7.10 -16.19
N MET A 49 -0.63 -6.49 -15.03
CA MET A 49 0.20 -6.65 -13.83
C MET A 49 -0.14 -7.89 -12.99
N THR A 50 -1.31 -8.52 -13.16
CA THR A 50 -1.84 -9.52 -12.22
C THR A 50 -2.43 -10.77 -12.88
N ASP A 51 -2.55 -10.81 -14.20
CA ASP A 51 -3.05 -11.96 -14.94
C ASP A 51 -1.99 -13.05 -15.04
N GLU A 52 -2.24 -14.16 -14.34
CA GLU A 52 -1.28 -15.26 -14.19
C GLU A 52 -0.83 -15.86 -15.53
N ALA A 53 -1.76 -16.10 -16.45
CA ALA A 53 -1.44 -16.67 -17.77
C ALA A 53 -0.58 -15.72 -18.62
N SER A 54 -0.92 -14.43 -18.63
CA SER A 54 -0.15 -13.41 -19.36
C SER A 54 1.25 -13.23 -18.77
N LEU A 55 1.36 -13.24 -17.44
CA LEU A 55 2.63 -13.13 -16.73
C LEU A 55 3.50 -14.37 -16.92
N ALA A 56 2.93 -15.58 -16.85
CA ALA A 56 3.67 -16.82 -17.12
C ALA A 56 4.25 -16.86 -18.54
N LYS A 57 3.53 -16.29 -19.52
CA LYS A 57 4.04 -16.12 -20.89
C LYS A 57 5.17 -15.09 -20.98
N ARG A 58 5.08 -13.97 -20.26
CA ARG A 58 6.10 -12.90 -20.28
C ARG A 58 7.35 -13.25 -19.47
N TYR A 59 7.17 -13.96 -18.36
CA TYR A 59 8.21 -14.32 -17.40
C TYR A 59 8.22 -15.84 -17.19
N PRO A 60 8.64 -16.63 -18.20
CA PRO A 60 8.58 -18.09 -18.12
C PRO A 60 9.44 -18.62 -16.97
N GLY A 61 8.87 -19.51 -16.17
CA GLY A 61 9.55 -20.14 -15.02
C GLY A 61 9.65 -19.26 -13.77
N VAL A 62 9.12 -18.04 -13.78
CA VAL A 62 9.10 -17.14 -12.61
C VAL A 62 7.80 -17.33 -11.84
N PRO A 63 7.82 -17.47 -10.50
CA PRO A 63 6.61 -17.54 -9.68
C PRO A 63 5.69 -16.33 -9.92
N HIS A 64 4.37 -16.56 -9.86
CA HIS A 64 3.37 -15.54 -10.21
C HIS A 64 3.53 -14.23 -9.43
N GLU A 65 3.77 -14.30 -8.11
CA GLU A 65 3.92 -13.12 -7.26
C GLU A 65 5.14 -12.27 -7.64
N GLU A 66 6.26 -12.93 -7.95
CA GLU A 66 7.48 -12.27 -8.41
C GLU A 66 7.30 -11.68 -9.81
N ALA A 67 6.64 -12.41 -10.72
CA ALA A 67 6.32 -11.91 -12.06
C ALA A 67 5.40 -10.68 -12.01
N ALA A 68 4.35 -10.74 -11.17
CA ALA A 68 3.42 -9.64 -10.95
C ALA A 68 4.12 -8.42 -10.35
N TYR A 69 5.01 -8.62 -9.38
CA TYR A 69 5.82 -7.55 -8.81
C TYR A 69 6.74 -6.90 -9.86
N ARG A 70 7.48 -7.72 -10.64
CA ARG A 70 8.36 -7.24 -11.70
C ARG A 70 7.59 -6.43 -12.75
N GLU A 71 6.41 -6.89 -13.13
CA GLU A 71 5.55 -6.19 -14.10
C GLU A 71 4.99 -4.88 -13.53
N MET A 72 4.50 -4.89 -12.29
CA MET A 72 4.04 -3.68 -11.59
C MET A 72 5.16 -2.62 -11.58
N ARG A 73 6.38 -3.01 -11.24
CA ARG A 73 7.54 -2.09 -11.24
C ARG A 73 7.89 -1.60 -12.64
N ARG A 74 7.89 -2.48 -13.64
CA ARG A 74 8.16 -2.11 -15.05
C ARG A 74 7.18 -1.06 -15.60
N LEU A 75 5.92 -1.12 -15.17
CA LEU A 75 4.86 -0.23 -15.63
C LEU A 75 4.79 1.09 -14.82
N THR A 76 5.16 1.06 -13.54
CA THR A 76 4.99 2.21 -12.63
C THR A 76 6.25 3.03 -12.36
N ASP A 77 7.46 2.49 -12.59
CA ASP A 77 8.71 3.13 -12.15
C ASP A 77 8.99 4.51 -12.78
N GLU A 78 8.38 4.79 -13.95
CA GLU A 78 8.50 6.04 -14.72
C GLU A 78 7.30 6.98 -14.51
N LEU A 79 6.28 6.55 -13.77
CA LEU A 79 5.11 7.39 -13.50
C LEU A 79 5.46 8.45 -12.45
N ASN A 80 4.71 9.55 -12.45
CA ASN A 80 4.75 10.50 -11.34
C ASN A 80 4.23 9.82 -10.06
N SER A 81 4.53 10.41 -8.90
CA SER A 81 4.20 9.81 -7.60
C SER A 81 2.71 9.55 -7.41
N SER A 82 1.84 10.40 -7.97
CA SER A 82 0.38 10.28 -7.82
C SER A 82 -0.15 9.06 -8.56
N ASP A 83 0.12 8.92 -9.85
CA ASP A 83 -0.39 7.79 -10.66
C ASP A 83 0.22 6.47 -10.22
N LYS A 84 1.49 6.53 -9.78
CA LYS A 84 2.17 5.38 -9.21
C LYS A 84 1.48 4.92 -7.93
N GLY A 85 1.09 5.83 -7.05
CA GLY A 85 0.42 5.50 -5.78
C GLY A 85 -0.82 4.65 -6.01
N ASN A 86 -1.79 5.22 -6.74
CA ASN A 86 -3.07 4.57 -7.03
C ASN A 86 -2.88 3.18 -7.67
N LEU A 87 -2.10 3.09 -8.75
CA LEU A 87 -1.89 1.80 -9.44
C LEU A 87 -1.20 0.75 -8.57
N VAL A 88 -0.31 1.15 -7.66
CA VAL A 88 0.36 0.22 -6.74
C VAL A 88 -0.60 -0.25 -5.66
N GLU A 89 -1.47 0.62 -5.16
CA GLU A 89 -2.53 0.26 -4.21
C GLU A 89 -3.51 -0.76 -4.83
N ASP A 90 -3.98 -0.50 -6.06
CA ASP A 90 -4.88 -1.41 -6.77
C ASP A 90 -4.21 -2.75 -7.13
N TRP A 91 -2.94 -2.71 -7.54
CA TRP A 91 -2.15 -3.93 -7.76
C TRP A 91 -2.03 -4.74 -6.47
N TYR A 92 -1.71 -4.08 -5.36
CA TYR A 92 -1.56 -4.71 -4.06
C TYR A 92 -2.85 -5.41 -3.64
N GLU A 93 -3.99 -4.74 -3.85
CA GLU A 93 -5.30 -5.31 -3.55
C GLU A 93 -5.56 -6.58 -4.36
N ARG A 94 -5.38 -6.54 -5.68
CA ARG A 94 -5.60 -7.70 -6.55
C ARG A 94 -4.72 -8.89 -6.16
N MET A 95 -3.47 -8.63 -5.80
CA MET A 95 -2.52 -9.69 -5.44
C MET A 95 -2.76 -10.28 -4.05
N TYR A 96 -3.09 -9.46 -3.05
CA TYR A 96 -3.03 -9.85 -1.65
C TYR A 96 -4.34 -9.73 -0.88
N ALA A 97 -5.26 -8.87 -1.31
CA ALA A 97 -6.57 -8.75 -0.67
C ALA A 97 -7.55 -9.82 -1.17
N GLN A 98 -7.60 -10.06 -2.48
CA GLN A 98 -8.58 -10.99 -3.08
C GLN A 98 -8.28 -12.47 -2.77
N ARG A 99 -7.00 -12.86 -2.70
CA ARG A 99 -6.61 -14.25 -2.38
C ARG A 99 -6.96 -14.67 -0.94
N ARG A 100 -7.18 -13.71 -0.02
CA ARG A 100 -7.68 -14.02 1.33
C ARG A 100 -9.20 -14.28 1.36
N ALA A 101 -9.92 -13.97 0.29
CA ALA A 101 -11.38 -14.11 0.15
C ALA A 101 -11.82 -15.46 -0.45
N GLY A 102 -10.99 -16.51 -0.37
CA GLY A 102 -11.37 -17.89 -0.71
C GLY A 102 -12.54 -18.47 0.12
N SER A 103 -13.14 -17.66 0.98
CA SER A 103 -14.43 -17.88 1.61
C SER A 103 -15.33 -16.71 1.22
N SER A 104 -16.44 -16.99 0.56
CA SER A 104 -17.48 -16.05 0.14
C SER A 104 -18.14 -15.25 1.28
N ASN A 105 -17.63 -15.37 2.51
CA ASN A 105 -18.14 -14.74 3.72
C ASN A 105 -17.12 -13.84 4.44
N ARG A 106 -15.95 -13.54 3.87
CA ARG A 106 -15.02 -12.62 4.52
C ARG A 106 -15.44 -11.15 4.33
N PRO A 107 -15.30 -10.30 5.37
CA PRO A 107 -15.67 -8.90 5.29
C PRO A 107 -14.97 -8.21 4.12
N GLU A 108 -15.74 -7.47 3.33
CA GLU A 108 -15.20 -6.58 2.31
C GLU A 108 -14.11 -5.70 2.94
N SER A 109 -12.91 -5.78 2.36
CA SER A 109 -11.86 -4.80 2.62
C SER A 109 -12.44 -3.41 2.38
N ARG A 110 -12.50 -2.57 3.42
CA ARG A 110 -12.92 -1.18 3.24
C ARG A 110 -11.74 -0.37 2.76
N GLN A 111 -11.87 0.17 1.55
CA GLN A 111 -10.91 1.09 0.97
C GLN A 111 -11.20 2.52 1.42
N HIS A 112 -10.15 3.35 1.51
CA HIS A 112 -10.24 4.79 1.71
C HIS A 112 -11.18 5.21 2.85
N GLN A 113 -11.05 4.56 4.00
CA GLN A 113 -11.88 4.90 5.15
C GLN A 113 -11.49 6.29 5.67
N LYS A 114 -12.44 7.23 5.58
CA LYS A 114 -12.27 8.57 6.12
C LYS A 114 -12.35 8.56 7.65
N VAL A 115 -11.37 9.18 8.30
CA VAL A 115 -11.38 9.55 9.71
C VAL A 115 -11.41 11.07 9.78
N SER A 116 -12.53 11.66 10.18
CA SER A 116 -12.64 13.11 10.33
C SER A 116 -11.86 13.58 11.56
N ALA A 117 -11.00 14.59 11.39
CA ALA A 117 -10.30 15.18 12.52
C ALA A 117 -11.25 15.85 13.52
N ALA A 118 -12.29 16.52 13.03
CA ALA A 118 -13.27 17.18 13.88
C ALA A 118 -14.00 16.17 14.78
N GLU A 119 -14.48 15.07 14.20
CA GLU A 119 -15.16 14.00 14.94
C GLU A 119 -14.19 13.28 15.88
N TRP A 120 -12.99 12.98 15.39
CA TRP A 120 -11.95 12.30 16.17
C TRP A 120 -11.50 13.10 17.40
N ASN A 121 -11.31 14.42 17.24
CA ASN A 121 -10.73 15.28 18.26
C ASN A 121 -11.73 15.73 19.33
N LYS A 122 -13.06 15.61 19.08
CA LYS A 122 -14.13 16.19 19.91
C LYS A 122 -14.00 15.93 21.42
N ASN A 123 -13.51 14.76 21.81
CA ASN A 123 -13.40 14.35 23.22
C ASN A 123 -12.01 13.77 23.55
N ARG A 124 -10.96 14.22 22.85
CA ARG A 124 -9.60 13.69 23.01
C ARG A 124 -8.62 14.74 23.53
N PRO A 125 -7.66 14.33 24.39
CA PRO A 125 -6.57 15.20 24.80
C PRO A 125 -5.70 15.57 23.59
N ALA A 126 -5.04 16.72 23.65
CA ALA A 126 -4.21 17.24 22.55
C ALA A 126 -3.16 16.24 22.02
N SER A 127 -2.63 15.38 22.90
CA SER A 127 -1.66 14.33 22.55
C SER A 127 -2.23 13.24 21.60
N GLU A 128 -3.54 13.05 21.57
CA GLU A 128 -4.23 12.06 20.74
C GLU A 128 -4.94 12.66 19.53
N GLN A 129 -4.94 14.00 19.41
CA GLN A 129 -5.59 14.68 18.31
C GLN A 129 -4.83 14.49 17.00
N ILE A 130 -5.57 14.29 15.91
CA ILE A 130 -5.05 14.26 14.56
C ILE A 130 -5.19 15.65 13.93
N LYS A 131 -4.23 16.04 13.08
CA LYS A 131 -4.15 17.43 12.59
C LYS A 131 -5.18 17.72 11.49
N LYS A 132 -5.56 16.72 10.72
CA LYS A 132 -6.46 16.83 9.55
C LYS A 132 -7.16 15.51 9.28
N ASP A 133 -8.22 15.58 8.47
CA ASP A 133 -8.91 14.39 7.99
C ASP A 133 -7.92 13.41 7.36
N ARG A 134 -8.07 12.13 7.69
CA ARG A 134 -7.27 11.04 7.15
C ARG A 134 -8.11 10.12 6.31
N PHE A 135 -7.53 9.63 5.23
CA PHE A 135 -8.07 8.54 4.44
C PHE A 135 -7.12 7.39 4.65
N ILE A 136 -7.60 6.35 5.33
CA ILE A 136 -6.84 5.13 5.52
C ILE A 136 -7.02 4.32 4.25
N ASP A 137 -5.92 3.97 3.58
CA ASP A 137 -5.97 3.23 2.30
C ASP A 137 -6.82 1.98 2.45
N ARG A 138 -6.60 1.25 3.55
CA ARG A 138 -7.32 0.00 3.81
C ARG A 138 -7.46 -0.33 5.29
N VAL A 139 -8.57 -1.00 5.62
CA VAL A 139 -8.70 -1.69 6.91
C VAL A 139 -9.02 -3.16 6.67
N ASP A 140 -8.10 -4.05 7.06
CA ASP A 140 -8.20 -5.49 6.81
C ASP A 140 -7.63 -6.34 7.96
N SER A 141 -7.74 -7.67 7.83
CA SER A 141 -7.13 -8.62 8.77
C SER A 141 -5.77 -9.09 8.27
N VAL A 142 -4.74 -8.93 9.09
CA VAL A 142 -3.34 -9.30 8.79
C VAL A 142 -2.84 -10.38 9.75
N ASN A 143 -2.00 -11.29 9.27
CA ASN A 143 -1.37 -12.30 10.12
C ASN A 143 -0.11 -11.71 10.76
N ILE A 144 -0.15 -11.48 12.07
CA ILE A 144 0.99 -10.97 12.85
C ILE A 144 1.33 -12.02 13.91
N GLY A 145 2.47 -12.69 13.73
CA GLY A 145 2.91 -13.76 14.64
C GLY A 145 1.94 -14.95 14.72
N GLY A 146 1.36 -15.36 13.59
CA GLY A 146 0.46 -16.51 13.52
C GLY A 146 -1.01 -16.21 13.86
N LYS A 147 -1.34 -14.97 14.24
CA LYS A 147 -2.71 -14.56 14.58
C LYS A 147 -3.24 -13.55 13.57
N GLU A 148 -4.46 -13.74 13.09
CA GLU A 148 -5.17 -12.71 12.32
C GLU A 148 -5.64 -11.60 13.25
N LYS A 149 -5.33 -10.35 12.90
CA LYS A 149 -5.75 -9.16 13.64
C LYS A 149 -6.25 -8.08 12.67
N PRO A 150 -7.27 -7.30 13.03
CA PRO A 150 -7.65 -6.12 12.27
C PRO A 150 -6.53 -5.07 12.33
N ALA A 151 -6.19 -4.47 11.19
CA ALA A 151 -5.13 -3.46 11.08
C ALA A 151 -5.54 -2.31 10.15
N LEU A 152 -5.06 -1.11 10.47
CA LEU A 152 -5.00 0.00 9.53
C LEU A 152 -3.83 -0.24 8.61
N HIS A 153 -4.05 -0.19 7.31
CA HIS A 153 -3.05 -0.55 6.32
C HIS A 153 -2.81 0.66 5.43
N GLU A 154 -1.57 1.15 5.43
CA GLU A 154 -1.10 2.21 4.54
C GLU A 154 -0.09 1.63 3.55
N ILE A 155 -0.17 2.01 2.29
CA ILE A 155 0.70 1.52 1.23
C ILE A 155 1.48 2.68 0.63
N LYS A 156 2.81 2.53 0.57
CA LYS A 156 3.72 3.50 -0.02
C LYS A 156 4.59 2.86 -1.09
N SER A 157 4.83 3.61 -2.15
CA SER A 157 5.72 3.22 -3.24
C SER A 157 6.77 4.30 -3.55
N THR A 158 7.54 4.68 -2.54
CA THR A 158 8.63 5.66 -2.69
C THR A 158 9.98 4.97 -2.92
N LYS A 159 10.82 5.56 -3.80
CA LYS A 159 12.22 5.16 -3.99
C LYS A 159 13.17 5.82 -2.99
N GLY A 160 12.71 6.91 -2.37
CA GLY A 160 13.52 7.80 -1.53
C GLY A 160 13.10 7.79 -0.07
N LYS A 161 13.56 8.79 0.67
CA LYS A 161 13.08 9.05 2.03
C LYS A 161 11.58 9.37 2.01
N LEU A 162 10.87 8.93 3.03
CA LEU A 162 9.49 9.36 3.29
C LEU A 162 9.50 10.86 3.52
N GLN A 163 8.55 11.56 2.89
CA GLN A 163 8.40 12.99 3.07
C GLN A 163 7.84 13.28 4.46
N GLU A 164 8.00 14.51 4.95
CA GLU A 164 7.47 14.88 6.25
C GLU A 164 5.95 14.66 6.32
N ARG A 165 5.23 14.96 5.23
CA ARG A 165 3.81 14.67 5.10
C ARG A 165 3.47 13.19 5.31
N ASP A 166 4.29 12.26 4.82
CA ASP A 166 4.05 10.82 4.95
C ASP A 166 4.27 10.37 6.40
N LYS A 167 5.28 10.93 7.07
CA LYS A 167 5.56 10.67 8.49
C LYS A 167 4.46 11.24 9.39
N GLU A 168 3.95 12.43 9.08
CA GLU A 168 2.79 12.99 9.79
C GLU A 168 1.53 12.14 9.63
N GLN A 169 1.29 11.60 8.43
CA GLN A 169 0.18 10.67 8.20
C GLN A 169 0.35 9.39 9.02
N PHE A 170 1.56 8.83 9.00
CA PHE A 170 1.91 7.68 9.83
C PHE A 170 1.65 7.93 11.32
N GLU A 171 2.12 9.06 11.87
CA GLU A 171 1.92 9.38 13.30
C GLU A 171 0.43 9.55 13.65
N ASP A 172 -0.36 10.16 12.76
CA ASP A 172 -1.80 10.26 12.96
C ASP A 172 -2.48 8.88 12.93
N MET A 173 -2.06 7.96 12.05
CA MET A 173 -2.56 6.57 12.07
C MET A 173 -2.19 5.84 13.36
N MET A 174 -0.98 6.04 13.88
CA MET A 174 -0.58 5.44 15.16
C MET A 174 -1.41 5.96 16.32
N LYS A 175 -1.78 7.25 16.33
CA LYS A 175 -2.74 7.80 17.32
C LYS A 175 -4.10 7.13 17.17
N VAL A 176 -4.55 6.91 15.94
CA VAL A 176 -5.83 6.23 15.66
C VAL A 176 -5.84 4.80 16.18
N ALA A 177 -4.79 4.03 15.95
CA ALA A 177 -4.69 2.65 16.41
C ALA A 177 -4.49 2.52 17.94
N LYS A 178 -3.80 3.48 18.57
CA LYS A 178 -3.53 3.46 20.02
C LYS A 178 -4.69 3.94 20.89
N ALA A 179 -5.64 4.66 20.32
CA ALA A 179 -6.76 5.24 21.02
C ALA A 179 -7.49 4.22 21.91
N GLU A 180 -7.40 4.31 23.23
CA GLU A 180 -8.07 3.38 24.15
C GLU A 180 -9.60 3.49 24.05
N ARG A 181 -10.12 4.71 23.91
CA ARG A 181 -11.55 5.02 23.73
C ARG A 181 -11.82 5.30 22.25
N ASN A 182 -12.87 4.67 21.68
CA ASN A 182 -13.38 4.95 20.33
C ASN A 182 -12.31 4.87 19.22
N GLY A 183 -11.52 3.79 19.20
CA GLY A 183 -10.63 3.49 18.06
C GLY A 183 -11.42 3.27 16.77
N VAL A 184 -10.74 3.27 15.62
CA VAL A 184 -11.39 2.81 14.39
C VAL A 184 -11.80 1.36 14.59
N GLU A 185 -13.08 1.08 14.38
CA GLU A 185 -13.56 -0.29 14.34
C GLU A 185 -13.57 -0.79 12.91
N ALA A 186 -13.16 -2.03 12.73
CA ALA A 186 -13.31 -2.74 11.48
C ALA A 186 -13.88 -4.11 11.74
N ARG A 187 -14.53 -4.65 10.71
CA ARG A 187 -15.06 -5.99 10.80
C ARG A 187 -13.89 -6.99 10.77
N GLY A 188 -13.68 -7.69 11.88
CA GLY A 188 -12.69 -8.75 11.99
C GLY A 188 -13.04 -9.96 11.14
N ALA A 189 -12.11 -10.91 11.02
CA ALA A 189 -12.28 -12.12 10.23
C ALA A 189 -13.51 -12.98 10.64
N ASP A 190 -13.99 -12.81 11.88
CA ASP A 190 -15.18 -13.45 12.45
C ASP A 190 -16.49 -12.71 12.14
N GLY A 191 -16.44 -11.63 11.37
CA GLY A 191 -17.60 -10.80 11.03
C GLY A 191 -18.01 -9.80 12.12
N ARG A 192 -17.34 -9.79 13.28
CA ARG A 192 -17.65 -8.85 14.38
C ARG A 192 -16.90 -7.54 14.18
N MET A 193 -17.50 -6.43 14.62
CA MET A 193 -16.77 -5.17 14.74
C MET A 193 -15.72 -5.34 15.84
N GLN A 194 -14.46 -5.14 15.47
CA GLN A 194 -13.31 -5.20 16.35
C GLN A 194 -12.58 -3.88 16.26
N LYS A 195 -12.08 -3.44 17.41
CA LYS A 195 -11.23 -2.26 17.48
C LYS A 195 -9.90 -2.55 16.80
N VAL A 196 -9.51 -1.69 15.87
CA VAL A 196 -8.23 -1.78 15.20
C VAL A 196 -7.15 -1.22 16.12
N ASP A 197 -6.24 -2.08 16.56
CA ASP A 197 -5.10 -1.71 17.41
C ASP A 197 -3.73 -1.93 16.73
N GLN A 198 -3.74 -2.34 15.45
CA GLN A 198 -2.55 -2.56 14.65
C GLN A 198 -2.49 -1.59 13.47
N VAL A 199 -1.28 -1.24 13.08
CA VAL A 199 -0.94 -0.54 11.85
C VAL A 199 0.03 -1.41 11.06
N VAL A 200 -0.26 -1.63 9.79
CA VAL A 200 0.66 -2.21 8.82
C VAL A 200 1.05 -1.13 7.83
N TYR A 201 2.34 -0.78 7.81
CA TYR A 201 2.88 0.21 6.88
C TYR A 201 3.67 -0.48 5.78
N THR A 202 3.19 -0.40 4.54
CA THR A 202 3.75 -1.17 3.43
C THR A 202 4.67 -0.34 2.57
N LEU A 203 5.90 -0.80 2.38
CA LEU A 203 6.87 -0.22 1.46
C LEU A 203 7.10 -1.18 0.31
N THR A 204 6.47 -0.88 -0.84
CA THR A 204 6.49 -1.75 -2.02
C THR A 204 7.80 -1.65 -2.82
N ASP A 205 8.63 -0.62 -2.58
CA ASP A 205 9.94 -0.47 -3.22
C ASP A 205 11.07 -0.70 -2.20
N PRO A 206 11.91 -1.74 -2.37
CA PRO A 206 13.03 -2.02 -1.45
C PRO A 206 14.00 -0.85 -1.32
N ARG A 207 14.12 -0.01 -2.36
CA ARG A 207 14.96 1.20 -2.31
C ARG A 207 14.40 2.21 -1.30
N GLY A 208 13.08 2.31 -1.19
CA GLY A 208 12.44 3.12 -0.16
C GLY A 208 12.72 2.58 1.24
N VAL A 209 12.68 1.26 1.42
CA VAL A 209 13.03 0.62 2.70
C VAL A 209 14.46 0.97 3.09
N ALA A 210 15.40 0.85 2.14
CA ALA A 210 16.80 1.21 2.33
C ALA A 210 17.00 2.64 2.84
N LYS A 211 16.27 3.59 2.26
CA LYS A 211 16.41 5.01 2.60
C LYS A 211 15.74 5.40 3.92
N ASN A 212 14.92 4.52 4.50
CA ASN A 212 14.16 4.78 5.71
C ASN A 212 14.43 3.73 6.81
N GLU A 213 15.53 2.97 6.72
CA GLU A 213 15.83 1.89 7.68
C GLU A 213 15.85 2.39 9.13
N ASP A 214 16.64 3.42 9.44
CA ASP A 214 16.73 3.97 10.79
C ASP A 214 15.36 4.41 11.32
N TRP A 215 14.58 5.08 10.46
CA TRP A 215 13.23 5.50 10.80
C TRP A 215 12.31 4.31 11.07
N ILE A 216 12.40 3.23 10.27
CA ILE A 216 11.64 1.99 10.48
C ILE A 216 11.99 1.36 11.83
N VAL A 217 13.28 1.25 12.15
CA VAL A 217 13.78 0.71 13.42
C VAL A 217 13.28 1.55 14.60
N ASP A 218 13.36 2.87 14.50
CA ASP A 218 12.88 3.80 15.52
C ASP A 218 11.37 3.63 15.74
N GLN A 219 10.58 3.57 14.67
CA GLN A 219 9.13 3.40 14.78
C GLN A 219 8.76 2.03 15.35
N LEU A 220 9.41 0.95 14.93
CA LEU A 220 9.20 -0.38 15.52
C LEU A 220 9.58 -0.40 17.01
N THR A 221 10.60 0.35 17.41
CA THR A 221 11.00 0.49 18.81
C THR A 221 10.00 1.31 19.64
N LYS A 222 9.45 2.39 19.07
CA LYS A 222 8.44 3.26 19.70
C LYS A 222 7.06 2.61 19.77
N TYR A 223 6.73 1.77 18.79
CA TYR A 223 5.39 1.21 18.57
C TYR A 223 5.36 -0.33 18.60
N ARG A 224 6.15 -0.96 19.49
CA ARG A 224 6.44 -2.40 19.49
C ARG A 224 5.24 -3.35 19.37
N ASN A 225 4.09 -2.96 19.91
CA ASN A 225 2.91 -3.81 20.01
C ASN A 225 1.81 -3.47 18.99
N ASN A 226 1.96 -2.38 18.24
CA ASN A 226 0.92 -1.81 17.39
C ASN A 226 1.37 -1.63 15.95
N LEU A 227 2.65 -1.84 15.63
CA LEU A 227 3.20 -1.57 14.31
C LEU A 227 3.88 -2.79 13.72
N SER A 228 3.63 -3.01 12.44
CA SER A 228 4.45 -3.86 11.58
C SER A 228 4.70 -3.16 10.25
N PHE A 229 5.84 -3.42 9.64
CA PHE A 229 6.15 -3.02 8.29
C PHE A 229 6.04 -4.22 7.37
N GLU A 230 5.28 -4.06 6.28
CA GLU A 230 5.31 -5.02 5.19
C GLU A 230 6.25 -4.49 4.10
N VAL A 231 7.24 -5.28 3.71
CA VAL A 231 8.24 -4.87 2.73
C VAL A 231 8.38 -5.92 1.63
N PHE A 232 8.86 -5.48 0.47
CA PHE A 232 9.14 -6.33 -0.67
C PHE A 232 10.64 -6.30 -0.94
N ASP A 233 11.25 -7.48 -1.13
CA ASP A 233 12.63 -7.55 -1.59
C ASP A 233 12.75 -7.29 -3.11
N ALA A 234 13.98 -7.34 -3.63
CA ALA A 234 14.24 -7.09 -5.05
C ALA A 234 13.52 -8.09 -6.00
N GLN A 235 13.14 -9.27 -5.50
CA GLN A 235 12.40 -10.30 -6.23
C GLN A 235 10.89 -10.17 -6.01
N GLY A 236 10.43 -9.17 -5.24
CA GLY A 236 9.01 -9.05 -4.91
C GLY A 236 8.53 -10.03 -3.85
N LYS A 237 9.45 -10.70 -3.14
CA LYS A 237 9.07 -11.53 -2.00
C LYS A 237 8.66 -10.62 -0.86
N ARG A 238 7.44 -10.82 -0.41
CA ARG A 238 6.83 -10.10 0.71
C ARG A 238 7.40 -10.59 2.04
N MET A 239 7.72 -9.65 2.92
CA MET A 239 8.22 -9.91 4.27
C MET A 239 7.49 -9.01 5.26
N MET A 240 7.14 -9.56 6.43
CA MET A 240 6.60 -8.79 7.54
C MET A 240 7.73 -8.57 8.56
N ILE A 241 7.91 -7.32 8.99
CA ILE A 241 8.90 -6.89 9.96
C ILE A 241 8.17 -6.23 11.13
N ASP A 242 8.45 -6.70 12.33
CA ASP A 242 7.91 -6.13 13.57
C ASP A 242 9.03 -5.94 14.60
N ALA A 243 8.69 -5.46 15.81
CA ALA A 243 9.68 -5.26 16.86
C ALA A 243 10.43 -6.54 17.29
N ARG A 244 9.83 -7.73 17.09
CA ARG A 244 10.47 -9.03 17.40
C ARG A 244 11.50 -9.42 16.34
N SER A 245 11.40 -8.82 15.16
CA SER A 245 12.32 -9.01 14.05
C SER A 245 13.65 -8.28 14.29
N LEU A 246 13.67 -7.24 15.12
CA LEU A 246 14.88 -6.45 15.41
C LEU A 246 15.93 -7.27 16.17
N LYS A 247 17.21 -6.99 15.91
CA LYS A 247 18.37 -7.59 16.59
C LYS A 247 19.27 -6.52 17.15
N ARG A 248 20.00 -6.83 18.22
CA ARG A 248 21.08 -5.94 18.69
C ARG A 248 22.32 -6.15 17.84
N SER A 249 22.90 -5.07 17.33
CA SER A 249 24.22 -5.04 16.70
C SER A 249 25.31 -5.28 17.74
N LYS A 250 26.57 -5.38 17.30
CA LYS A 250 27.74 -5.50 18.19
C LYS A 250 27.88 -4.28 19.11
N ASP A 251 27.43 -3.12 18.64
CA ASP A 251 27.48 -1.84 19.37
C ASP A 251 26.25 -1.63 20.28
N GLY A 252 25.34 -2.62 20.34
CA GLY A 252 24.18 -2.63 21.22
C GLY A 252 22.92 -1.95 20.66
N GLU A 253 23.02 -1.32 19.49
CA GLU A 253 21.92 -0.69 18.76
C GLU A 253 20.93 -1.72 18.19
N LEU A 254 19.64 -1.39 18.15
CA LEU A 254 18.68 -2.23 17.45
C LEU A 254 18.79 -1.99 15.95
N VAL A 255 18.83 -3.06 15.16
CA VAL A 255 18.94 -3.02 13.69
C VAL A 255 18.03 -4.07 13.05
N LEU A 256 17.76 -3.91 11.75
CA LEU A 256 17.20 -5.00 10.96
C LEU A 256 18.23 -6.15 10.85
N PRO A 257 17.81 -7.43 10.93
CA PRO A 257 18.71 -8.55 10.74
C PRO A 257 19.42 -8.52 9.38
N ASP A 258 20.67 -8.96 9.33
CA ASP A 258 21.45 -9.06 8.08
C ASP A 258 20.72 -9.83 6.98
N GLY A 259 19.97 -10.89 7.34
CA GLY A 259 19.16 -11.63 6.38
C GLY A 259 18.07 -10.79 5.69
N ILE A 260 17.52 -9.79 6.40
CA ILE A 260 16.55 -8.84 5.84
C ILE A 260 17.29 -7.76 5.05
N ARG A 261 18.37 -7.19 5.59
CA ARG A 261 19.23 -6.21 4.92
C ARG A 261 19.73 -6.72 3.57
N ASN A 262 20.32 -7.92 3.54
CA ASN A 262 20.85 -8.56 2.33
C ASN A 262 19.76 -8.76 1.26
N ARG A 263 18.55 -9.18 1.64
CA ARG A 263 17.43 -9.34 0.70
C ARG A 263 16.95 -8.01 0.13
N LEU A 264 16.96 -6.98 0.95
CA LEU A 264 16.63 -5.61 0.54
C LEU A 264 17.77 -4.94 -0.26
N GLY A 265 18.92 -5.62 -0.42
CA GLY A 265 20.10 -5.06 -1.08
C GLY A 265 20.79 -3.97 -0.26
N LEU A 266 20.60 -3.97 1.07
CA LEU A 266 21.28 -3.07 1.99
C LEU A 266 22.65 -3.65 2.30
N LYS A 267 23.69 -2.87 2.02
CA LYS A 267 25.07 -3.19 2.42
C LYS A 267 25.35 -2.66 3.82
#